data_AF-A0A1Y3GDL4-F1
#
_entry.id   AF-A0A1Y3GDL4-F1
#
_cell.length_a   1.000
_cell.length_b   1.000
_cell.length_c   1.000
_cell.angle_alpha   90.00
_cell.angle_beta   90.00
_cell.angle_gamma   90.00
#
_symmetry.space_group_name_H-M   'P 1'
#
loop_
_entity.id
_entity.type
_entity.pdbx_description
1 polymer ?
#
loop_
_entity_poly.entity_id
_entity_poly.type
_entity_poly.pdbx_seq_one_letter_code
_entity_poly.pdbx_strand_id
1 'polypeptide(L)'
;MKYYIKTLTTTTLLITIILLIHTTGCITTTDINVVDRDGQSMIDELKAGSIHGFIGWEPYNSQAVHEGHGKILFQSGEIWPNHPCCILAYNNNWYTKTGEETADNILKRMTWTHIHATNWVNEAKNPTHQNHTTLIQQSKDFTERQQEVIQLALPNIKYTHQLNQTDITTFLQKQLELEIYDKHKWKATNYQTAENYANNLTTHKYLDWAIQHKDKTPQQIKQLTDNQTHTINVGYLIQDLHQITYITAHELQLYQQVGLNVQHAAGTPYANGAELMRQGIYDNKVDIAYLGIAPAATHTINTDAKITIIAGVNTEGSALITKENINAIQDLNNKKVAVPGTGTVQEFILILAAEKTGLTL
;
A
#
# COMPACT_ATOMS: atom_id res chain seq x y z
N MET A 1 -34.76 -66.10 62.01
CA MET A 1 -33.98 -67.23 62.57
C MET A 1 -32.59 -67.20 61.92
N LYS A 2 -31.54 -66.94 62.71
CA LYS A 2 -30.06 -67.04 62.47
C LYS A 2 -29.46 -66.29 61.24
N TYR A 3 -28.82 -65.14 61.49
CA TYR A 3 -27.34 -64.87 61.51
C TYR A 3 -26.68 -64.76 60.12
N TYR A 4 -26.02 -63.63 59.83
CA TYR A 4 -24.55 -63.53 59.88
C TYR A 4 -24.05 -62.11 59.59
N ILE A 5 -23.14 -61.64 60.45
CA ILE A 5 -22.28 -60.47 60.26
C ILE A 5 -21.05 -60.94 59.47
N LYS A 6 -20.63 -60.18 58.45
CA LYS A 6 -19.21 -60.11 58.07
C LYS A 6 -18.86 -58.70 57.53
N THR A 7 -18.08 -58.02 58.35
CA THR A 7 -17.11 -56.92 58.12
C THR A 7 -16.69 -56.67 56.66
N LEU A 8 -16.89 -55.46 56.13
CA LEU A 8 -15.97 -54.30 56.11
C LEU A 8 -14.70 -54.52 55.27
N THR A 9 -14.57 -53.78 54.15
CA THR A 9 -13.48 -52.80 53.93
C THR A 9 -13.67 -52.03 52.61
N THR A 10 -13.58 -50.70 52.75
CA THR A 10 -12.96 -49.70 51.83
C THR A 10 -13.66 -49.37 50.51
N THR A 11 -13.92 -48.12 50.09
CA THR A 11 -13.71 -46.75 50.61
C THR A 11 -14.52 -45.84 49.66
N THR A 12 -15.37 -44.95 50.22
CA THR A 12 -15.54 -43.48 49.93
C THR A 12 -15.42 -43.01 48.47
N LEU A 13 -16.21 -42.11 47.87
CA LEU A 13 -17.40 -41.30 48.18
C LEU A 13 -17.63 -40.43 46.90
N LEU A 14 -18.90 -40.06 46.68
CA LEU A 14 -19.47 -38.97 45.86
C LEU A 14 -18.53 -38.04 45.05
N ILE A 15 -19.01 -37.62 43.86
CA ILE A 15 -19.45 -36.24 43.60
C ILE A 15 -20.16 -36.16 42.23
N THR A 16 -21.38 -35.65 42.24
CA THR A 16 -22.19 -35.25 41.08
C THR A 16 -21.56 -34.01 40.42
N ILE A 17 -21.20 -34.07 39.14
CA ILE A 17 -20.92 -32.87 38.33
C ILE A 17 -21.70 -32.97 37.02
N ILE A 18 -22.70 -32.10 36.90
CA ILE A 18 -23.23 -31.61 35.64
C ILE A 18 -22.10 -30.80 35.00
N LEU A 19 -21.57 -31.25 33.86
CA LEU A 19 -20.69 -30.41 33.04
C LEU A 19 -21.36 -30.18 31.68
N LEU A 20 -21.76 -28.93 31.48
CA LEU A 20 -22.07 -28.33 30.19
C LEU A 20 -20.95 -28.65 29.21
N ILE A 21 -21.25 -29.37 28.12
CA ILE A 21 -20.43 -29.28 26.91
C ILE A 21 -20.75 -27.91 26.30
N HIS A 22 -19.95 -26.92 26.69
CA HIS A 22 -19.85 -25.67 25.96
C HIS A 22 -19.44 -25.99 24.53
N THR A 23 -20.10 -25.34 23.60
CA THR A 23 -19.68 -25.18 22.21
C THR A 23 -18.17 -25.00 22.16
N THR A 24 -17.46 -25.93 21.50
CA THR A 24 -16.12 -25.66 21.01
C THR A 24 -16.26 -24.51 20.03
N GLY A 25 -16.06 -23.28 20.51
CA GLY A 25 -15.54 -22.25 19.64
C GLY A 25 -14.26 -22.82 19.07
N CYS A 26 -14.22 -23.05 17.76
CA CYS A 26 -12.95 -23.21 17.08
C CYS A 26 -12.15 -21.96 17.42
N ILE A 27 -11.21 -22.07 18.36
CA ILE A 27 -10.08 -21.16 18.37
C ILE A 27 -9.36 -21.52 17.08
N THR A 28 -9.60 -20.74 16.03
CA THR A 28 -8.74 -20.75 14.86
C THR A 28 -7.40 -20.23 15.35
N THR A 29 -6.53 -21.14 15.77
CA THR A 29 -5.15 -20.80 16.10
C THR A 29 -4.50 -20.40 14.79
N THR A 30 -4.08 -19.16 14.68
CA THR A 30 -3.32 -18.71 13.52
C THR A 30 -1.86 -19.08 13.72
N ASP A 31 -1.18 -19.49 12.64
CA ASP A 31 0.21 -19.96 12.74
C ASP A 31 1.19 -18.80 12.85
N ILE A 32 0.98 -17.72 12.09
CA ILE A 32 1.83 -16.52 12.10
C ILE A 32 1.10 -15.40 12.84
N ASN A 33 1.66 -14.94 13.96
CA ASN A 33 1.07 -13.84 14.72
C ASN A 33 1.39 -12.49 14.07
N VAL A 34 0.41 -11.88 13.43
CA VAL A 34 0.59 -10.58 12.75
C VAL A 34 0.44 -9.40 13.72
N VAL A 35 1.27 -8.37 13.56
CA VAL A 35 1.15 -7.09 14.28
C VAL A 35 1.29 -5.89 13.35
N ASP A 36 0.52 -4.84 13.61
CA ASP A 36 0.55 -3.62 12.81
C ASP A 36 1.68 -2.68 13.26
N ARG A 37 2.52 -2.20 12.34
CA ARG A 37 3.62 -1.27 12.62
C ARG A 37 3.83 -0.27 11.50
N ASP A 38 4.30 0.93 11.83
CA ASP A 38 4.88 1.82 10.83
C ASP A 38 6.28 1.34 10.39
N GLY A 39 6.80 1.91 9.30
CA GLY A 39 8.04 1.45 8.68
C GLY A 39 9.25 1.48 9.61
N GLN A 40 9.45 2.53 10.42
CA GLN A 40 10.60 2.62 11.31
C GLN A 40 10.44 1.68 12.51
N SER A 41 9.23 1.60 13.08
CA SER A 41 8.91 0.69 14.17
C SER A 41 9.15 -0.79 13.78
N MET A 42 8.92 -1.18 12.53
CA MET A 42 9.25 -2.53 12.05
C MET A 42 10.76 -2.83 12.15
N ILE A 43 11.61 -1.89 11.76
CA ILE A 43 13.08 -2.04 11.82
C ILE A 43 13.53 -2.13 13.27
N ASP A 44 13.05 -1.21 14.10
CA ASP A 44 13.43 -1.12 15.52
C ASP A 44 13.01 -2.38 16.30
N GLU A 45 11.82 -2.91 16.04
CA GLU A 45 11.34 -4.14 16.67
C GLU A 45 12.03 -5.40 16.15
N LEU A 46 12.42 -5.44 14.87
CA LEU A 46 13.21 -6.55 14.32
C LEU A 46 14.58 -6.60 15.00
N LYS A 47 15.24 -5.45 15.13
CA LYS A 47 16.52 -5.26 15.83
C LYS A 47 16.44 -5.64 17.31
N ALA A 48 15.42 -5.15 18.02
CA ALA A 48 15.18 -5.50 19.42
C ALA A 48 14.78 -6.98 19.60
N GLY A 49 14.30 -7.59 18.53
CA GLY A 49 13.94 -8.99 18.46
C GLY A 49 12.54 -9.32 18.97
N SER A 50 11.67 -8.31 19.17
CA SER A 50 10.27 -8.47 19.58
C SER A 50 9.37 -9.02 18.46
N ILE A 51 9.80 -8.86 17.21
CA ILE A 51 9.28 -9.54 16.02
C ILE A 51 10.37 -10.45 15.39
N HIS A 52 9.96 -11.34 14.50
CA HIS A 52 10.84 -12.29 13.79
C HIS A 52 10.99 -11.95 12.31
N GLY A 53 10.10 -11.11 11.79
CA GLY A 53 10.18 -10.53 10.47
C GLY A 53 9.14 -9.43 10.30
N PHE A 54 9.20 -8.73 9.18
CA PHE A 54 8.20 -7.78 8.75
C PHE A 54 8.10 -7.77 7.23
N ILE A 55 6.92 -7.48 6.69
CA ILE A 55 6.77 -7.16 5.28
C ILE A 55 6.51 -5.67 5.12
N GLY A 56 7.51 -4.97 4.59
CA GLY A 56 7.53 -3.51 4.46
C GLY A 56 7.70 -3.08 3.01
N TRP A 57 7.81 -1.77 2.81
CA TRP A 57 8.08 -1.15 1.52
C TRP A 57 9.44 -0.45 1.52
N GLU A 58 9.99 -0.20 0.33
CA GLU A 58 11.23 0.56 0.19
C GLU A 58 11.06 2.04 0.61
N PRO A 59 12.04 2.64 1.31
CA PRO A 59 13.40 2.15 1.52
C PRO A 59 13.61 1.36 2.83
N TYR A 60 12.55 1.15 3.63
CA TYR A 60 12.67 0.53 4.96
C TYR A 60 13.24 -0.90 4.89
N ASN A 61 12.88 -1.65 3.85
CA ASN A 61 13.42 -2.98 3.59
C ASN A 61 14.94 -2.93 3.40
N SER A 62 15.41 -2.09 2.48
CA SER A 62 16.84 -1.92 2.21
C SER A 62 17.60 -1.33 3.38
N GLN A 63 16.97 -0.45 4.17
CA GLN A 63 17.55 0.08 5.40
C GLN A 63 17.83 -1.04 6.41
N ALA A 64 16.84 -1.90 6.69
CA ALA A 64 17.01 -3.01 7.63
C ALA A 64 18.13 -3.97 7.21
N VAL A 65 18.26 -4.22 5.91
CA VAL A 65 19.34 -5.05 5.34
C VAL A 65 20.70 -4.36 5.46
N HIS A 66 20.79 -3.09 5.08
CA HIS A 66 22.03 -2.30 5.15
C HIS A 66 22.55 -2.18 6.58
N GLU A 67 21.66 -1.97 7.55
CA GLU A 67 22.00 -1.87 8.98
C GLU A 67 22.27 -3.24 9.64
N GLY A 68 22.11 -4.35 8.89
CA GLY A 68 22.35 -5.70 9.38
C GLY A 68 21.33 -6.17 10.42
N HIS A 69 20.10 -5.66 10.37
CA HIS A 69 19.01 -6.00 11.29
C HIS A 69 18.17 -7.19 10.81
N GLY A 70 18.28 -7.54 9.52
CA GLY A 70 17.71 -8.76 8.96
C GLY A 70 18.09 -8.97 7.50
N LYS A 71 17.57 -10.04 6.93
CA LYS A 71 17.74 -10.42 5.52
C LYS A 71 16.41 -10.47 4.79
N ILE A 72 16.46 -10.30 3.48
CA ILE A 72 15.32 -10.54 2.59
C ILE A 72 15.08 -12.05 2.53
N LEU A 73 13.89 -12.49 2.97
CA LEU A 73 13.44 -13.87 2.77
C LEU A 73 12.84 -14.05 1.37
N PHE A 74 12.05 -13.08 0.91
CA PHE A 74 11.58 -12.97 -0.48
C PHE A 74 11.27 -11.52 -0.84
N GLN A 75 11.36 -11.20 -2.13
CA GLN A 75 10.80 -10.00 -2.74
C GLN A 75 9.32 -10.21 -3.07
N SER A 76 8.50 -9.17 -2.93
CA SER A 76 7.04 -9.31 -3.09
C SER A 76 6.61 -9.80 -4.48
N GLY A 77 7.38 -9.43 -5.52
CA GLY A 77 7.19 -9.89 -6.89
C GLY A 77 7.40 -11.40 -7.09
N GLU A 78 8.11 -12.09 -6.19
CA GLU A 78 8.25 -13.55 -6.23
C GLU A 78 6.96 -14.26 -5.78
N ILE A 79 6.16 -13.59 -4.95
CA ILE A 79 4.89 -14.12 -4.45
C ILE A 79 3.74 -13.72 -5.36
N TRP A 80 3.68 -12.45 -5.75
CA TRP A 80 2.67 -11.88 -6.65
C TRP A 80 3.34 -10.93 -7.66
N PRO A 81 3.73 -11.45 -8.84
CA PRO A 81 4.41 -10.64 -9.86
C PRO A 81 3.58 -9.44 -10.32
N ASN A 82 4.22 -8.27 -10.39
CA ASN A 82 3.67 -7.00 -10.85
C ASN A 82 2.42 -6.52 -10.10
N HIS A 83 2.25 -6.92 -8.84
CA HIS A 83 1.12 -6.50 -8.02
C HIS A 83 1.00 -4.96 -7.90
N PRO A 84 -0.22 -4.40 -7.81
CA PRO A 84 -0.42 -2.97 -7.62
C PRO A 84 0.10 -2.51 -6.25
N CYS A 85 0.55 -1.26 -6.16
CA CYS A 85 0.92 -0.61 -4.90
C CYS A 85 0.40 0.83 -4.84
N CYS A 86 1.25 1.85 -5.09
CA CYS A 86 0.81 3.24 -5.09
C CYS A 86 0.11 3.64 -6.39
N ILE A 87 -0.82 4.57 -6.25
CA ILE A 87 -1.66 5.11 -7.31
C ILE A 87 -1.63 6.63 -7.28
N LEU A 88 -1.99 7.23 -8.42
CA LEU A 88 -2.32 8.63 -8.57
C LEU A 88 -3.84 8.76 -8.70
N ALA A 89 -4.45 9.58 -7.86
CA ALA A 89 -5.90 9.78 -7.84
C ALA A 89 -6.27 11.25 -7.63
N TYR A 90 -7.48 11.62 -8.01
CA TYR A 90 -8.07 12.92 -7.67
C TYR A 90 -9.19 12.78 -6.65
N ASN A 91 -9.42 13.84 -5.88
CA ASN A 91 -10.55 13.95 -4.96
C ASN A 91 -11.82 14.31 -5.74
N ASN A 92 -12.86 13.48 -5.63
CA ASN A 92 -14.10 13.67 -6.41
C ASN A 92 -14.82 14.97 -6.03
N ASN A 93 -14.74 15.41 -4.77
CA ASN A 93 -15.34 16.69 -4.35
C ASN A 93 -14.61 17.87 -4.99
N TRP A 94 -13.28 17.82 -5.10
CA TRP A 94 -12.51 18.83 -5.83
C TRP A 94 -12.89 18.85 -7.31
N TYR A 95 -13.01 17.68 -7.94
CA TYR A 95 -13.41 17.58 -9.34
C TYR A 95 -14.77 18.25 -9.59
N THR A 96 -15.77 17.93 -8.79
CA THR A 96 -17.11 18.52 -8.90
C THR A 96 -17.09 20.02 -8.66
N LYS A 97 -16.36 20.50 -7.64
CA LYS A 97 -16.28 21.93 -7.30
C LYS A 97 -15.54 22.75 -8.36
N THR A 98 -14.50 22.18 -8.97
CA THR A 98 -13.67 22.84 -9.99
C THR A 98 -14.40 22.95 -11.33
N GLY A 99 -15.34 22.04 -11.59
CA GLY A 99 -16.06 21.95 -12.86
C GLY A 99 -15.32 21.03 -13.83
N GLU A 100 -16.09 20.15 -14.49
CA GLU A 100 -15.60 19.04 -15.30
C GLU A 100 -14.57 19.45 -16.36
N GLU A 101 -14.83 20.52 -17.11
CA GLU A 101 -13.91 20.98 -18.16
C GLU A 101 -12.55 21.40 -17.61
N THR A 102 -12.53 22.19 -16.53
CA THR A 102 -11.29 22.67 -15.92
C THR A 102 -10.55 21.52 -15.23
N ALA A 103 -11.27 20.69 -14.48
CA ALA A 103 -10.69 19.53 -13.81
C ALA A 103 -10.10 18.53 -14.83
N ASP A 104 -10.78 18.28 -15.94
CA ASP A 104 -10.27 17.43 -17.02
C ASP A 104 -8.95 17.94 -17.60
N ASN A 105 -8.84 19.24 -17.84
CA ASN A 105 -7.63 19.86 -18.38
C ASN A 105 -6.46 19.74 -17.40
N ILE A 106 -6.72 19.94 -16.11
CA ILE A 106 -5.73 19.75 -15.05
C ILE A 106 -5.28 18.28 -14.99
N LEU A 107 -6.22 17.33 -14.99
CA LEU A 107 -5.92 15.91 -14.88
C LEU A 107 -5.15 15.38 -16.09
N LYS A 108 -5.46 15.83 -17.31
CA LYS A 108 -4.67 15.55 -18.51
C LYS A 108 -3.20 15.98 -18.36
N ARG A 109 -2.96 17.20 -17.87
CA ARG A 109 -1.61 17.74 -17.64
C ARG A 109 -0.88 17.00 -16.52
N MET A 110 -1.58 16.66 -15.44
CA MET A 110 -1.04 15.90 -14.32
C MET A 110 -0.62 14.50 -14.74
N THR A 111 -1.50 13.76 -15.45
CA THR A 111 -1.18 12.42 -15.93
C THR A 111 -0.05 12.44 -16.96
N TRP A 112 -0.02 13.42 -17.87
CA TRP A 112 1.10 13.58 -18.81
C TRP A 112 2.43 13.81 -18.06
N THR A 113 2.44 14.70 -17.07
CA THR A 113 3.62 14.97 -16.26
C THR A 113 4.08 13.73 -15.49
N HIS A 114 3.14 12.99 -14.92
CA HIS A 114 3.41 11.74 -14.21
C HIS A 114 4.07 10.68 -15.11
N ILE A 115 3.60 10.51 -16.35
CA ILE A 115 4.23 9.60 -17.33
C ILE A 115 5.67 10.01 -17.60
N HIS A 116 5.91 11.31 -17.85
CA HIS A 116 7.24 11.82 -18.17
C HIS A 116 8.21 11.67 -16.99
N ALA A 117 7.77 11.97 -15.78
CA ALA A 117 8.58 11.75 -14.58
C ALA A 117 8.85 10.27 -14.32
N THR A 118 7.86 9.40 -14.55
CA THR A 118 8.02 7.95 -14.43
C THR A 118 9.08 7.42 -15.40
N ASN A 119 9.04 7.85 -16.66
CA ASN A 119 10.03 7.45 -17.65
C ASN A 119 11.43 7.96 -17.28
N TRP A 120 11.54 9.23 -16.88
CA TRP A 120 12.79 9.82 -16.43
C TRP A 120 13.40 9.05 -15.26
N VAL A 121 12.59 8.69 -14.24
CA VAL A 121 13.05 7.92 -13.08
C VAL A 121 13.53 6.54 -13.53
N ASN A 122 12.77 5.85 -14.38
CA ASN A 122 13.16 4.53 -14.87
C ASN A 122 14.48 4.56 -15.67
N GLU A 123 14.72 5.59 -16.49
CA GLU A 123 15.98 5.78 -17.19
C GLU A 123 17.13 6.11 -16.20
N ALA A 124 16.88 7.01 -15.24
CA ALA A 124 17.85 7.43 -14.25
C ALA A 124 18.21 6.35 -13.22
N LYS A 125 17.41 5.28 -13.08
CA LYS A 125 17.79 4.11 -12.28
C LYS A 125 19.04 3.40 -12.81
N ASN A 126 19.36 3.51 -14.10
CA ASN A 126 20.58 2.94 -14.66
C ASN A 126 21.81 3.69 -14.12
N PRO A 127 22.77 3.02 -13.44
CA PRO A 127 23.94 3.66 -12.84
C PRO A 127 24.83 4.45 -13.82
N THR A 128 24.75 4.16 -15.12
CA THR A 128 25.53 4.87 -16.16
C THR A 128 24.78 6.04 -16.79
N HIS A 129 23.50 6.23 -16.46
CA HIS A 129 22.71 7.33 -16.99
C HIS A 129 23.14 8.66 -16.38
N GLN A 130 23.20 9.72 -17.20
CA GLN A 130 23.62 11.06 -16.76
C GLN A 130 22.80 11.62 -15.58
N ASN A 131 21.53 11.21 -15.48
CA ASN A 131 20.62 11.65 -14.42
C ASN A 131 20.66 10.78 -13.16
N HIS A 132 21.48 9.72 -13.13
CA HIS A 132 21.52 8.78 -12.00
C HIS A 132 21.86 9.48 -10.69
N THR A 133 22.92 10.31 -10.69
CA THR A 133 23.33 11.05 -9.50
C THR A 133 22.24 11.99 -9.00
N THR A 134 21.49 12.62 -9.91
CA THR A 134 20.34 13.47 -9.56
C THR A 134 19.23 12.66 -8.90
N LEU A 135 18.85 11.50 -9.46
CA LEU A 135 17.84 10.62 -8.87
C LEU A 135 18.26 10.15 -7.47
N ILE A 136 19.52 9.74 -7.31
CA ILE A 136 20.06 9.31 -6.02
C ILE A 136 19.97 10.45 -5.00
N GLN A 137 20.36 11.67 -5.37
CA GLN A 137 20.33 12.81 -4.47
C GLN A 137 18.89 13.19 -4.08
N GLN A 138 17.97 13.28 -5.04
CA GLN A 138 16.55 13.52 -4.78
C GLN A 138 15.95 12.45 -3.85
N SER A 139 16.30 11.19 -4.07
CA SER A 139 15.83 10.06 -3.25
C SER A 139 16.35 10.14 -1.81
N LYS A 140 17.62 10.50 -1.62
CA LYS A 140 18.21 10.71 -0.29
C LYS A 140 17.52 11.86 0.44
N ASP A 141 17.34 12.99 -0.23
CA ASP A 141 16.74 14.18 0.39
C ASP A 141 15.28 13.93 0.78
N PHE A 142 14.52 13.25 -0.08
CA PHE A 142 13.12 12.92 0.20
C PHE A 142 12.94 11.88 1.30
N THR A 143 13.80 10.85 1.34
CA THR A 143 13.67 9.75 2.30
C THR A 143 14.48 9.95 3.58
N GLU A 144 15.37 10.94 3.60
CA GLU A 144 16.36 11.16 4.65
C GLU A 144 17.25 9.93 4.90
N ARG A 145 17.55 9.17 3.83
CA ARG A 145 18.37 7.94 3.91
C ARG A 145 19.76 8.09 3.30
N GLN A 146 20.65 7.20 3.73
CA GLN A 146 21.99 7.09 3.17
C GLN A 146 21.95 6.66 1.70
N GLN A 147 22.98 7.03 0.95
CA GLN A 147 23.08 6.71 -0.47
C GLN A 147 23.03 5.20 -0.72
N GLU A 148 23.70 4.43 0.13
CA GLU A 148 23.80 2.98 0.07
C GLU A 148 22.41 2.34 0.20
N VAL A 149 21.59 2.84 1.12
CA VAL A 149 20.19 2.41 1.28
C VAL A 149 19.38 2.70 0.01
N ILE A 150 19.54 3.88 -0.58
CA ILE A 150 18.84 4.24 -1.83
C ILE A 150 19.28 3.36 -3.00
N GLN A 151 20.58 3.08 -3.11
CA GLN A 151 21.13 2.24 -4.17
C GLN A 151 20.66 0.78 -4.06
N LEU A 152 20.43 0.29 -2.83
CA LEU A 152 19.82 -1.02 -2.58
C LEU A 152 18.30 -1.01 -2.87
N ALA A 153 17.61 0.09 -2.58
CA ALA A 153 16.15 0.18 -2.64
C ALA A 153 15.60 0.37 -4.06
N LEU A 154 16.17 1.31 -4.83
CA LEU A 154 15.64 1.68 -6.15
C LEU A 154 15.46 0.49 -7.11
N PRO A 155 16.39 -0.49 -7.21
CA PRO A 155 16.21 -1.66 -8.07
C PRO A 155 14.97 -2.49 -7.75
N ASN A 156 14.54 -2.52 -6.50
CA ASN A 156 13.42 -3.35 -6.02
C ASN A 156 12.04 -2.77 -6.36
N ILE A 157 11.97 -1.51 -6.82
CA ILE A 157 10.72 -0.82 -7.15
C ILE A 157 10.52 -0.78 -8.66
N LYS A 158 9.35 -1.18 -9.16
CA LYS A 158 8.97 -1.04 -10.57
C LYS A 158 8.05 0.17 -10.74
N TYR A 159 8.63 1.33 -11.06
CA TYR A 159 7.83 2.53 -11.33
C TYR A 159 7.02 2.38 -12.61
N THR A 160 5.74 2.72 -12.54
CA THR A 160 4.79 2.58 -13.65
C THR A 160 3.80 3.72 -13.63
N HIS A 161 3.22 4.01 -14.80
CA HIS A 161 2.04 4.84 -14.93
C HIS A 161 0.79 4.03 -15.31
N GLN A 162 0.96 2.74 -15.60
CA GLN A 162 -0.12 1.86 -16.05
C GLN A 162 -0.99 1.40 -14.88
N LEU A 163 -2.29 1.26 -15.12
CA LEU A 163 -3.22 0.60 -14.22
C LEU A 163 -3.33 -0.87 -14.58
N ASN A 164 -3.04 -1.75 -13.63
CA ASN A 164 -3.27 -3.17 -13.79
C ASN A 164 -4.68 -3.52 -13.27
N GLN A 165 -5.69 -3.31 -14.10
CA GLN A 165 -7.10 -3.48 -13.70
C GLN A 165 -7.40 -4.89 -13.16
N THR A 166 -6.78 -5.91 -13.75
CA THR A 166 -6.92 -7.30 -13.33
C THR A 166 -6.40 -7.49 -11.91
N ASP A 167 -5.17 -7.09 -11.63
CA ASP A 167 -4.60 -7.28 -10.28
C ASP A 167 -5.19 -6.33 -9.24
N ILE A 168 -5.66 -5.15 -9.63
CA ILE A 168 -6.50 -4.30 -8.77
C ILE A 168 -7.78 -5.06 -8.39
N THR A 169 -8.48 -5.65 -9.36
CA THR A 169 -9.69 -6.43 -9.09
C THR A 169 -9.42 -7.61 -8.17
N THR A 170 -8.34 -8.36 -8.41
CA THR A 170 -7.88 -9.46 -7.54
C THR A 170 -7.63 -8.96 -6.11
N PHE A 171 -6.98 -7.81 -5.96
CA PHE A 171 -6.72 -7.21 -4.65
C PHE A 171 -8.02 -6.89 -3.89
N LEU A 172 -8.95 -6.20 -4.57
CA LEU A 172 -10.22 -5.79 -3.96
C LEU A 172 -11.10 -7.00 -3.60
N GLN A 173 -11.03 -8.05 -4.42
CA GLN A 173 -11.71 -9.32 -4.13
C GLN A 173 -11.18 -9.94 -2.83
N LYS A 174 -9.86 -9.97 -2.61
CA LYS A 174 -9.32 -10.44 -1.33
C LYS A 174 -9.74 -9.55 -0.16
N GLN A 175 -9.76 -8.23 -0.32
CA GLN A 175 -10.23 -7.33 0.74
C GLN A 175 -11.71 -7.58 1.11
N LEU A 176 -12.56 -7.99 0.16
CA LEU A 176 -13.93 -8.42 0.45
C LEU A 176 -13.97 -9.74 1.24
N GLU A 177 -13.16 -10.71 0.84
CA GLU A 177 -13.05 -12.01 1.53
C GLU A 177 -12.54 -11.87 2.97
N LEU A 178 -11.61 -10.94 3.19
CA LEU A 178 -11.08 -10.58 4.51
C LEU A 178 -12.00 -9.64 5.31
N GLU A 179 -13.18 -9.29 4.77
CA GLU A 179 -14.16 -8.41 5.41
C GLU A 179 -13.59 -7.04 5.83
N ILE A 180 -12.64 -6.50 5.06
CA ILE A 180 -11.97 -5.21 5.32
C ILE A 180 -12.97 -4.03 5.21
N TYR A 181 -13.99 -4.19 4.39
CA TYR A 181 -15.03 -3.20 4.17
C TYR A 181 -16.11 -3.27 5.25
N ASP A 182 -16.61 -2.12 5.69
CA ASP A 182 -17.80 -2.05 6.52
C ASP A 182 -18.98 -2.70 5.77
N LYS A 183 -19.51 -3.77 6.34
CA LYS A 183 -20.54 -4.60 5.69
C LYS A 183 -21.81 -3.81 5.36
N HIS A 184 -22.19 -2.83 6.18
CA HIS A 184 -23.38 -2.02 5.94
C HIS A 184 -23.14 -1.03 4.81
N LYS A 185 -21.98 -0.36 4.81
CA LYS A 185 -21.60 0.59 3.77
C LYS A 185 -21.37 -0.10 2.43
N TRP A 186 -20.72 -1.25 2.42
CA TRP A 186 -20.57 -2.06 1.20
C TRP A 186 -21.93 -2.42 0.60
N LYS A 187 -22.86 -2.96 1.40
CA LYS A 187 -24.22 -3.29 0.95
C LYS A 187 -25.05 -2.07 0.53
N ALA A 188 -24.74 -0.89 1.05
CA ALA A 188 -25.39 0.35 0.66
C ALA A 188 -24.84 0.92 -0.66
N THR A 189 -23.72 0.40 -1.16
CA THR A 189 -23.26 0.71 -2.51
C THR A 189 -24.07 -0.04 -3.58
N ASN A 190 -23.87 0.33 -4.84
CA ASN A 190 -24.42 -0.39 -5.98
C ASN A 190 -23.45 -1.43 -6.56
N TYR A 191 -22.31 -1.68 -5.93
CA TYR A 191 -21.31 -2.62 -6.43
C TYR A 191 -21.69 -4.05 -6.03
N GLN A 192 -21.81 -4.94 -7.01
CA GLN A 192 -22.15 -6.35 -6.76
C GLN A 192 -20.90 -7.24 -6.65
N THR A 193 -19.81 -6.81 -7.29
CA THR A 193 -18.54 -7.55 -7.36
C THR A 193 -17.35 -6.63 -7.12
N ALA A 194 -16.19 -7.21 -6.78
CA ALA A 194 -14.91 -6.50 -6.75
C ALA A 194 -14.61 -5.80 -8.08
N GLU A 195 -14.94 -6.43 -9.20
CA GLU A 195 -14.76 -5.87 -10.55
C GLU A 195 -15.61 -4.62 -10.78
N ASN A 196 -16.89 -4.63 -10.36
CA ASN A 196 -17.74 -3.43 -10.45
C ASN A 196 -17.15 -2.28 -9.66
N TYR A 197 -16.61 -2.58 -8.46
CA TYR A 197 -15.99 -1.56 -7.64
C TYR A 197 -14.67 -1.06 -8.24
N ALA A 198 -13.79 -1.96 -8.71
CA ALA A 198 -12.55 -1.62 -9.38
C ALA A 198 -12.82 -0.70 -10.58
N ASN A 199 -13.78 -1.05 -11.43
CA ASN A 199 -14.14 -0.27 -12.62
C ASN A 199 -14.72 1.11 -12.27
N ASN A 200 -15.35 1.26 -11.11
CA ASN A 200 -15.82 2.56 -10.65
C ASN A 200 -14.71 3.40 -10.00
N LEU A 201 -13.79 2.75 -9.29
CA LEU A 201 -12.69 3.40 -8.59
C LEU A 201 -11.63 3.96 -9.54
N THR A 202 -11.52 3.40 -10.75
CA THR A 202 -10.50 3.75 -11.75
C THR A 202 -11.08 4.40 -12.99
N THR A 203 -10.32 5.28 -13.64
CA THR A 203 -10.60 5.74 -15.01
C THR A 203 -9.33 5.77 -15.85
N HIS A 204 -9.43 5.31 -17.10
CA HIS A 204 -8.32 5.30 -18.06
C HIS A 204 -8.29 6.57 -18.93
N LYS A 205 -9.35 7.41 -18.87
CA LYS A 205 -9.56 8.61 -19.71
C LYS A 205 -8.30 9.49 -19.82
N TYR A 206 -7.66 9.79 -18.69
CA TYR A 206 -6.51 10.71 -18.65
C TYR A 206 -5.21 10.02 -19.04
N LEU A 207 -5.06 8.74 -18.69
CA LEU A 207 -3.91 7.94 -19.07
C LEU A 207 -3.86 7.73 -20.59
N ASP A 208 -4.98 7.34 -21.19
CA ASP A 208 -5.12 7.16 -22.63
C ASP A 208 -4.83 8.47 -23.38
N TRP A 209 -5.40 9.58 -22.91
CA TRP A 209 -5.14 10.90 -23.48
C TRP A 209 -3.64 11.24 -23.38
N ALA A 210 -3.03 11.07 -22.21
CA ALA A 210 -1.63 11.41 -22.00
C ALA A 210 -0.69 10.55 -22.85
N ILE A 211 -0.97 9.26 -23.03
CA ILE A 211 -0.22 8.35 -23.90
C ILE A 211 -0.29 8.80 -25.36
N GLN A 212 -1.48 9.16 -25.86
CA GLN A 212 -1.66 9.68 -27.22
C GLN A 212 -0.89 10.98 -27.47
N HIS A 213 -0.56 11.72 -26.40
CA HIS A 213 0.09 13.03 -26.44
C HIS A 213 1.51 13.00 -25.88
N LYS A 214 2.09 11.82 -25.64
CA LYS A 214 3.37 11.66 -24.94
C LYS A 214 4.54 12.38 -25.60
N ASP A 215 4.55 12.50 -26.93
CA ASP A 215 5.64 13.08 -27.72
C ASP A 215 5.52 14.61 -27.89
N LYS A 216 4.50 15.24 -27.31
CA LYS A 216 4.30 16.70 -27.38
C LYS A 216 5.16 17.44 -26.36
N THR A 217 5.51 18.69 -26.63
CA THR A 217 6.22 19.52 -25.66
C THR A 217 5.29 20.01 -24.54
N PRO A 218 5.81 20.39 -23.37
CA PRO A 218 4.99 20.96 -22.29
C PRO A 218 4.12 22.15 -22.72
N GLN A 219 4.65 23.03 -23.58
CA GLN A 219 3.91 24.18 -24.12
C GLN A 219 2.75 23.73 -25.02
N GLN A 220 2.96 22.70 -25.85
CA GLN A 220 1.89 22.12 -26.67
C GLN A 220 0.81 21.47 -25.80
N ILE A 221 1.19 20.78 -24.71
CA ILE A 221 0.23 20.20 -23.75
C ILE A 221 -0.61 21.28 -23.09
N LYS A 222 0.03 22.38 -22.66
CA LYS A 222 -0.69 23.55 -22.12
C LYS A 222 -1.68 24.13 -23.13
N GLN A 223 -1.27 24.26 -24.40
CA GLN A 223 -2.12 24.80 -25.48
C GLN A 223 -3.28 23.88 -25.90
N LEU A 224 -3.08 22.55 -25.89
CA LEU A 224 -4.11 21.56 -26.26
C LEU A 224 -5.20 21.37 -25.19
N THR A 225 -4.93 21.88 -24.00
CA THR A 225 -5.90 22.01 -22.91
C THR A 225 -6.41 23.46 -22.94
N ASP A 226 -6.69 24.11 -21.81
CA ASP A 226 -7.27 25.48 -21.81
C ASP A 226 -6.24 26.63 -21.91
N ASN A 227 -4.95 26.33 -22.05
CA ASN A 227 -3.85 27.31 -22.04
C ASN A 227 -3.78 28.22 -20.78
N GLN A 228 -4.54 27.92 -19.73
CA GLN A 228 -4.52 28.65 -18.46
C GLN A 228 -3.49 28.06 -17.50
N THR A 229 -3.17 28.82 -16.46
CA THR A 229 -2.41 28.32 -15.31
C THR A 229 -3.38 27.95 -14.19
N HIS A 230 -3.20 26.76 -13.60
CA HIS A 230 -4.04 26.27 -12.51
C HIS A 230 -3.21 25.97 -11.27
N THR A 231 -3.76 26.25 -10.09
CA THR A 231 -3.15 25.86 -8.82
C THR A 231 -3.81 24.59 -8.30
N ILE A 232 -3.00 23.64 -7.83
CA ILE A 232 -3.47 22.36 -7.31
C ILE A 232 -2.73 22.00 -6.02
N ASN A 233 -3.47 21.46 -5.06
CA ASN A 233 -2.94 20.99 -3.78
C ASN A 233 -2.73 19.48 -3.82
N VAL A 234 -1.48 19.06 -3.71
CA VAL A 234 -1.09 17.64 -3.80
C VAL A 234 -0.80 17.05 -2.41
N GLY A 235 -1.37 15.88 -2.16
CA GLY A 235 -1.07 15.02 -1.01
C GLY A 235 -0.13 13.88 -1.40
N TYR A 236 0.89 13.63 -0.59
CA TYR A 236 1.86 12.54 -0.78
C TYR A 236 2.34 12.01 0.58
N LEU A 237 2.99 10.84 0.59
CA LEU A 237 3.43 10.17 1.82
C LEU A 237 4.87 10.50 2.20
N ILE A 238 5.13 10.58 3.50
CA ILE A 238 6.46 10.87 4.04
C ILE A 238 7.41 9.68 3.82
N GLN A 239 8.60 9.96 3.27
CA GLN A 239 9.71 9.01 3.12
C GLN A 239 9.40 7.70 2.36
N ASP A 240 8.28 7.62 1.66
CA ASP A 240 7.88 6.47 0.85
C ASP A 240 8.52 6.55 -0.55
N LEU A 241 9.61 5.81 -0.77
CA LEU A 241 10.39 5.87 -2.02
C LEU A 241 9.56 5.45 -3.26
N HIS A 242 8.39 4.85 -3.07
CA HIS A 242 7.44 4.60 -4.17
C HIS A 242 6.97 5.91 -4.82
N GLN A 243 7.01 7.03 -4.10
CA GLN A 243 6.52 8.33 -4.55
C GLN A 243 7.58 9.22 -5.20
N ILE A 244 8.79 8.70 -5.48
CA ILE A 244 9.89 9.49 -6.04
C ILE A 244 9.56 10.13 -7.39
N THR A 245 8.60 9.57 -8.15
CA THR A 245 8.16 10.15 -9.43
C THR A 245 7.48 11.50 -9.25
N TYR A 246 6.69 11.69 -8.19
CA TYR A 246 6.10 12.98 -7.83
C TYR A 246 7.20 13.99 -7.45
N ILE A 247 8.13 13.58 -6.59
CA ILE A 247 9.25 14.43 -6.14
C ILE A 247 10.10 14.85 -7.34
N THR A 248 10.44 13.90 -8.21
CA THR A 248 11.21 14.14 -9.43
C THR A 248 10.49 15.14 -10.34
N ALA A 249 9.17 14.99 -10.54
CA ALA A 249 8.39 15.92 -11.36
C ALA A 249 8.40 17.35 -10.80
N HIS A 250 8.36 17.48 -9.47
CA HIS A 250 8.43 18.76 -8.77
C HIS A 250 9.83 19.40 -8.91
N GLU A 251 10.89 18.65 -8.62
CA GLU A 251 12.28 19.12 -8.68
C GLU A 251 12.71 19.51 -10.10
N LEU A 252 12.25 18.78 -11.11
CA LEU A 252 12.47 19.10 -12.52
C LEU A 252 11.51 20.18 -13.06
N GLN A 253 10.65 20.73 -12.20
CA GLN A 253 9.66 21.76 -12.52
C GLN A 253 8.72 21.37 -13.67
N LEU A 254 8.45 20.08 -13.87
CA LEU A 254 7.64 19.60 -15.00
C LEU A 254 6.21 20.12 -14.92
N TYR A 255 5.66 20.24 -13.71
CA TYR A 255 4.33 20.79 -13.48
C TYR A 255 4.21 22.23 -13.97
N GLN A 256 5.19 23.08 -13.64
CA GLN A 256 5.20 24.49 -14.04
C GLN A 256 5.31 24.63 -15.57
N GLN A 257 6.06 23.75 -16.23
CA GLN A 257 6.21 23.74 -17.68
C GLN A 257 4.90 23.46 -18.42
N VAL A 258 3.98 22.69 -17.83
CA VAL A 258 2.62 22.44 -18.36
C VAL A 258 1.56 23.42 -17.82
N GLY A 259 1.97 24.46 -17.08
CA GLY A 259 1.06 25.46 -16.52
C GLY A 259 0.33 25.01 -15.26
N LEU A 260 0.92 24.12 -14.48
CA LEU A 260 0.40 23.73 -13.17
C LEU A 260 1.28 24.29 -12.05
N ASN A 261 0.66 25.06 -11.16
CA ASN A 261 1.24 25.50 -9.91
C ASN A 261 0.91 24.47 -8.82
N VAL A 262 1.77 23.47 -8.65
CA VAL A 262 1.63 22.43 -7.63
C VAL A 262 2.06 22.98 -6.27
N GLN A 263 1.18 22.83 -5.29
CA GLN A 263 1.43 23.17 -3.89
C GLN A 263 1.28 21.91 -3.03
N HIS A 264 1.98 21.89 -1.90
CA HIS A 264 1.74 20.86 -0.89
C HIS A 264 0.42 21.18 -0.20
N ALA A 265 -0.52 20.23 -0.22
CA ALA A 265 -1.76 20.35 0.52
C ALA A 265 -1.49 20.50 2.02
N ALA A 266 -2.42 21.14 2.74
CA ALA A 266 -2.32 21.23 4.19
C ALA A 266 -2.26 19.82 4.81
N GLY A 267 -1.25 19.56 5.66
CA GLY A 267 -0.98 18.24 6.26
C GLY A 267 0.01 17.36 5.48
N THR A 268 0.42 17.77 4.28
CA THR A 268 1.45 17.06 3.50
C THR A 268 2.87 17.34 4.03
N PRO A 269 3.77 16.35 4.10
CA PRO A 269 3.54 14.93 3.78
C PRO A 269 2.77 14.20 4.89
N TYR A 270 1.92 13.24 4.50
CA TYR A 270 1.13 12.43 5.43
C TYR A 270 1.93 11.21 5.92
N ALA A 271 1.68 10.75 7.14
CA ALA A 271 2.41 9.61 7.70
C ALA A 271 2.09 8.29 6.96
N ASN A 272 0.87 8.14 6.46
CA ASN A 272 0.42 6.98 5.67
C ASN A 272 -0.83 7.31 4.85
N GLY A 273 -1.20 6.41 3.93
CA GLY A 273 -2.34 6.63 3.04
C GLY A 273 -3.70 6.68 3.75
N ALA A 274 -3.88 6.02 4.90
CA ALA A 274 -5.11 6.11 5.67
C ALA A 274 -5.29 7.51 6.28
N GLU A 275 -4.19 8.11 6.76
CA GLU A 275 -4.19 9.49 7.22
C GLU A 275 -4.49 10.47 6.07
N LEU A 276 -3.84 10.28 4.92
CA LEU A 276 -4.11 11.09 3.71
C LEU A 276 -5.60 11.03 3.33
N MET A 277 -6.23 9.86 3.36
CA MET A 277 -7.65 9.71 3.06
C MET A 277 -8.54 10.40 4.10
N ARG A 278 -8.26 10.24 5.40
CA ARG A 278 -9.10 10.76 6.50
C ARG A 278 -8.94 12.25 6.78
N GLN A 279 -7.76 12.81 6.54
CA GLN A 279 -7.46 14.20 6.89
C GLN A 279 -7.23 15.09 5.67
N GLY A 280 -6.83 14.51 4.54
CA GLY A 280 -6.58 15.24 3.30
C GLY A 280 -7.77 15.22 2.36
N ILE A 281 -8.17 14.01 1.94
CA ILE A 281 -9.28 13.82 0.98
C ILE A 281 -10.63 14.13 1.65
N TYR A 282 -10.91 13.53 2.82
CA TYR A 282 -12.17 13.74 3.54
C TYR A 282 -12.42 15.22 3.85
N ASP A 283 -11.40 15.94 4.32
CA ASP A 283 -11.50 17.37 4.65
C ASP A 283 -11.41 18.29 3.42
N ASN A 284 -11.30 17.73 2.21
CA ASN A 284 -11.17 18.48 0.95
C ASN A 284 -9.96 19.44 0.91
N LYS A 285 -8.87 19.06 1.56
CA LYS A 285 -7.58 19.80 1.53
C LYS A 285 -6.68 19.36 0.38
N VAL A 286 -6.88 18.12 -0.08
CA VAL A 286 -6.09 17.48 -1.15
C VAL A 286 -6.96 17.39 -2.40
N ASP A 287 -6.44 17.92 -3.51
CA ASP A 287 -7.07 17.88 -4.83
C ASP A 287 -6.66 16.62 -5.58
N ILE A 288 -5.36 16.31 -5.53
CA ILE A 288 -4.72 15.15 -6.19
C ILE A 288 -3.79 14.46 -5.19
N ALA A 289 -3.77 13.14 -5.18
CA ALA A 289 -3.05 12.36 -4.19
C ALA A 289 -2.20 11.24 -4.80
N TYR A 290 -1.02 11.06 -4.21
CA TYR A 290 -0.16 9.88 -4.35
C TYR A 290 -0.26 9.06 -3.07
N LEU A 291 -0.84 7.85 -3.15
CA LEU A 291 -1.04 6.96 -1.99
C LEU A 291 -1.21 5.50 -2.42
N GLY A 292 -1.19 4.57 -1.47
CA GLY A 292 -1.47 3.15 -1.73
C GLY A 292 -2.91 2.86 -2.18
N ILE A 293 -3.08 1.85 -3.03
CA ILE A 293 -4.40 1.35 -3.46
C ILE A 293 -5.26 0.87 -2.28
N ALA A 294 -4.65 0.28 -1.25
CA ALA A 294 -5.36 -0.25 -0.09
C ALA A 294 -6.15 0.84 0.68
N PRO A 295 -5.52 1.90 1.20
CA PRO A 295 -6.27 2.96 1.87
C PRO A 295 -7.24 3.68 0.93
N ALA A 296 -6.86 3.88 -0.34
CA ALA A 296 -7.73 4.49 -1.36
C ALA A 296 -9.06 3.73 -1.51
N ALA A 297 -8.99 2.40 -1.68
CA ALA A 297 -10.17 1.56 -1.84
C ALA A 297 -10.97 1.46 -0.53
N THR A 298 -10.33 1.07 0.57
CA THR A 298 -11.02 0.86 1.84
C THR A 298 -11.74 2.12 2.33
N HIS A 299 -11.09 3.30 2.27
CA HIS A 299 -11.72 4.54 2.77
C HIS A 299 -12.81 5.07 1.86
N THR A 300 -12.75 4.78 0.55
CA THR A 300 -13.81 5.16 -0.39
C THR A 300 -15.13 4.44 -0.09
N ILE A 301 -15.08 3.26 0.52
CA ILE A 301 -16.29 2.57 1.02
C ILE A 301 -16.57 2.94 2.48
N ASN A 302 -15.56 2.87 3.34
CA ASN A 302 -15.74 2.96 4.79
C ASN A 302 -15.96 4.39 5.29
N THR A 303 -15.73 5.40 4.46
CA THR A 303 -15.88 6.83 4.80
C THR A 303 -16.54 7.61 3.65
N ASP A 304 -16.73 8.91 3.86
CA ASP A 304 -17.23 9.82 2.80
C ASP A 304 -16.11 10.41 1.94
N ALA A 305 -14.84 10.07 2.21
CA ALA A 305 -13.73 10.43 1.33
C ALA A 305 -13.91 9.70 0.00
N LYS A 306 -14.02 10.43 -1.12
CA LYS A 306 -14.19 9.84 -2.46
C LYS A 306 -13.04 10.23 -3.37
N ILE A 307 -12.41 9.25 -3.98
CA ILE A 307 -11.35 9.46 -4.97
C ILE A 307 -11.63 8.66 -6.24
N THR A 308 -10.96 9.06 -7.32
CA THR A 308 -10.88 8.28 -8.56
C THR A 308 -9.43 8.17 -9.00
N ILE A 309 -9.01 6.94 -9.27
CA ILE A 309 -7.65 6.59 -9.66
C ILE A 309 -7.49 6.82 -11.17
N ILE A 310 -6.39 7.48 -11.55
CA ILE A 310 -6.11 7.86 -12.95
C ILE A 310 -4.82 7.25 -13.50
N ALA A 311 -3.91 6.78 -12.63
CA ALA A 311 -2.67 6.11 -13.03
C ALA A 311 -2.10 5.26 -11.88
N GLY A 312 -1.30 4.24 -12.23
CA GLY A 312 -0.40 3.60 -11.27
C GLY A 312 0.81 4.50 -10.97
N VAL A 313 1.52 4.23 -9.88
CA VAL A 313 2.78 4.92 -9.53
C VAL A 313 3.93 3.92 -9.47
N ASN A 314 3.69 2.76 -8.87
CA ASN A 314 4.60 1.63 -8.89
C ASN A 314 3.85 0.30 -8.77
N THR A 315 4.50 -0.75 -9.24
CA THR A 315 4.26 -2.12 -8.84
C THR A 315 5.45 -2.60 -8.02
N GLU A 316 5.23 -3.62 -7.18
CA GLU A 316 6.28 -4.21 -6.33
C GLU A 316 6.99 -3.17 -5.42
N GLY A 317 8.21 -3.47 -4.96
CA GLY A 317 8.93 -2.63 -3.99
C GLY A 317 8.58 -2.92 -2.53
N SER A 318 8.09 -4.13 -2.26
CA SER A 318 7.93 -4.67 -0.91
C SER A 318 8.73 -5.97 -0.76
N ALA A 319 9.07 -6.33 0.47
CA ALA A 319 9.85 -7.54 0.76
C ALA A 319 9.53 -8.04 2.17
N LEU A 320 9.60 -9.36 2.37
CA LEU A 320 9.58 -9.93 3.71
C LEU A 320 11.01 -9.96 4.26
N ILE A 321 11.29 -9.11 5.24
CA ILE A 321 12.55 -9.06 5.97
C ILE A 321 12.42 -9.96 7.21
N THR A 322 13.43 -10.77 7.49
CA THR A 322 13.42 -11.71 8.63
C THR A 322 14.76 -11.74 9.34
N LYS A 323 14.78 -12.27 10.57
CA LYS A 323 16.03 -12.59 11.25
C LYS A 323 16.82 -13.66 10.50
N GLU A 324 18.14 -13.67 10.65
CA GLU A 324 19.04 -14.59 9.96
C GLU A 324 18.69 -16.07 10.10
N ASN A 325 18.14 -16.47 11.25
CA ASN A 325 17.78 -17.85 11.55
C ASN A 325 16.45 -18.32 10.90
N ILE A 326 15.74 -17.46 10.18
CA ILE A 326 14.53 -17.79 9.42
C ILE A 326 14.94 -18.05 7.97
N ASN A 327 14.75 -19.26 7.46
CA ASN A 327 15.21 -19.67 6.13
C ASN A 327 14.07 -20.02 5.18
N ALA A 328 12.87 -20.26 5.70
CA ALA A 328 11.66 -20.46 4.92
C ALA A 328 10.43 -19.91 5.65
N ILE A 329 9.31 -19.79 4.95
CA ILE A 329 8.04 -19.30 5.53
C ILE A 329 7.55 -20.21 6.66
N GLN A 330 7.80 -21.51 6.58
CA GLN A 330 7.46 -22.48 7.62
C GLN A 330 8.14 -22.17 8.97
N ASP A 331 9.31 -21.52 8.96
CA ASP A 331 10.02 -21.14 10.19
C ASP A 331 9.30 -20.00 10.95
N LEU A 332 8.31 -19.35 10.31
CA LEU A 332 7.46 -18.32 10.90
C LEU A 332 6.28 -18.90 11.69
N ASN A 333 6.11 -20.22 11.73
CA ASN A 333 5.10 -20.85 12.57
C ASN A 333 5.34 -20.52 14.06
N ASN A 334 4.29 -20.06 14.72
CA ASN A 334 4.26 -19.49 16.08
C ASN A 334 5.20 -18.29 16.26
N LYS A 335 5.59 -17.61 15.17
CA LYS A 335 6.39 -16.39 15.22
C LYS A 335 5.50 -15.16 15.11
N LYS A 336 6.12 -14.00 15.31
CA LYS A 336 5.48 -12.70 15.17
C LYS A 336 6.04 -11.97 13.97
N VAL A 337 5.18 -11.52 13.07
CA VAL A 337 5.56 -10.80 11.84
C VAL A 337 4.81 -9.48 11.78
N ALA A 338 5.52 -8.38 11.48
CA ALA A 338 4.89 -7.08 11.35
C ALA A 338 4.41 -6.79 9.91
N VAL A 339 3.28 -6.11 9.78
CA VAL A 339 2.73 -5.58 8.53
C VAL A 339 2.38 -4.10 8.72
N PRO A 340 2.19 -3.29 7.66
CA PRO A 340 1.83 -1.88 7.80
C PRO A 340 0.45 -1.67 8.42
N GLY A 341 -0.43 -2.66 8.26
CA GLY A 341 -1.79 -2.67 8.78
C GLY A 341 -2.62 -3.76 8.12
N THR A 342 -3.76 -4.08 8.75
CA THR A 342 -4.78 -4.97 8.17
C THR A 342 -5.34 -4.41 6.85
N GLY A 343 -5.53 -5.28 5.86
CA GLY A 343 -6.05 -4.98 4.53
C GLY A 343 -5.02 -4.36 3.58
N THR A 344 -3.75 -4.31 3.96
CA THR A 344 -2.67 -3.76 3.11
C THR A 344 -2.22 -4.75 2.04
N VAL A 345 -1.56 -4.23 1.00
CA VAL A 345 -0.95 -5.08 -0.04
C VAL A 345 0.09 -6.01 0.57
N GLN A 346 0.88 -5.52 1.53
CA GLN A 346 1.89 -6.26 2.26
C GLN A 346 1.29 -7.42 3.05
N GLU A 347 0.21 -7.18 3.80
CA GLU A 347 -0.48 -8.27 4.50
C GLU A 347 -1.02 -9.31 3.52
N PHE A 348 -1.64 -8.89 2.41
CA PHE A 348 -2.13 -9.84 1.42
C PHE A 348 -1.00 -10.69 0.82
N ILE A 349 0.17 -10.11 0.55
CA ILE A 349 1.32 -10.86 0.05
C ILE A 349 1.82 -11.87 1.08
N LEU A 350 1.81 -11.50 2.37
CA LEU A 350 2.12 -12.45 3.45
C LEU A 350 1.09 -13.58 3.54
N ILE A 351 -0.20 -13.29 3.38
CA ILE A 351 -1.27 -14.31 3.29
C ILE A 351 -0.99 -15.27 2.13
N LEU A 352 -0.73 -14.76 0.92
CA LEU A 352 -0.43 -15.59 -0.25
C LEU A 352 0.82 -16.46 -0.04
N ALA A 353 1.84 -15.93 0.63
CA ALA A 353 3.06 -16.68 0.94
C ALA A 353 2.79 -17.78 1.99
N ALA A 354 2.02 -17.48 3.04
CA ALA A 354 1.64 -18.43 4.08
C ALA A 354 0.78 -19.58 3.52
N GLU A 355 -0.25 -19.24 2.71
CA GLU A 355 -1.16 -20.20 2.06
C GLU A 355 -0.39 -21.23 1.21
N LYS A 356 0.66 -20.79 0.47
CA LYS A 356 1.53 -21.70 -0.32
C LYS A 356 2.25 -22.75 0.54
N THR A 357 2.39 -22.52 1.84
CA THR A 357 3.06 -23.41 2.79
C THR A 357 2.11 -24.11 3.76
N GLY A 358 0.80 -23.86 3.65
CA GLY A 358 -0.21 -24.38 4.55
C GLY A 358 -0.28 -23.68 5.91
N LEU A 359 0.37 -22.51 6.06
CA LEU A 359 0.26 -21.66 7.25
C LEU A 359 -0.89 -20.65 7.12
N THR A 360 -1.38 -20.20 8.27
CA THR A 360 -2.43 -19.17 8.40
C THR A 360 -1.95 -17.96 9.21
N LEU A 361 -2.58 -16.80 8.98
CA LEU A 361 -2.33 -15.52 9.68
C LEU A 361 -3.41 -15.23 10.71
#